data_AF-E7G7X8-F1
#
_entry.id   AF-E7G7X8-F1
#
_cell.length_a   1.000
_cell.length_b   1.000
_cell.length_c   1.000
_cell.angle_alpha   90.00
_cell.angle_beta   90.00
_cell.angle_gamma   90.00
#
_symmetry.space_group_name_H-M   'P 1'
#
loop_
_entity.id
_entity.type
_entity.pdbx_description
1 polymer ?
#
loop_
_entity_poly.entity_id
_entity_poly.type
_entity_poly.pdbx_seq_one_letter_code
_entity_poly.pdbx_strand_id
1 'polypeptide(L)'
;MNFFTTSLGIFSYQVIATLGVVGGGIMLFKSGVASFKRTGKWSSVIDEIVVGFIGLVVYALVIANEPMTIVNFLKGPILFFWDLIVRFLRETLGLGL
;
A
#
# COMPACT_ATOMS: atom_id res chain seq x y z
N MET A 1 -8.18 -6.54 25.54
CA MET A 1 -8.68 -7.21 24.32
C MET A 1 -8.10 -6.47 23.12
N ASN A 2 -7.44 -7.14 22.19
CA ASN A 2 -6.91 -6.49 20.98
C ASN A 2 -8.07 -6.33 19.98
N PHE A 3 -8.30 -5.13 19.45
CA PHE A 3 -9.36 -4.89 18.46
C PHE A 3 -9.24 -5.84 17.26
N PHE A 4 -8.01 -6.11 16.84
CA PHE A 4 -7.69 -6.98 15.69
C PHE A 4 -7.99 -8.46 15.90
N THR A 5 -8.30 -8.90 17.13
CA THR A 5 -8.70 -10.29 17.41
C THR A 5 -10.22 -10.44 17.57
N THR A 6 -10.99 -9.35 17.42
CA THR A 6 -12.45 -9.38 17.47
C THR A 6 -13.03 -9.61 16.06
N SER A 7 -14.24 -10.18 15.97
CA SER A 7 -14.93 -10.37 14.69
C SER A 7 -15.11 -9.04 13.93
N LEU A 8 -15.42 -7.96 14.66
CA LEU A 8 -15.54 -6.63 14.08
C LEU A 8 -14.19 -6.13 13.52
N GLY A 9 -13.10 -6.30 14.27
CA GLY A 9 -11.77 -5.86 13.82
C GLY A 9 -11.26 -6.63 12.60
N ILE A 10 -11.50 -7.95 12.55
CA ILE A 10 -11.17 -8.77 11.38
C ILE A 10 -12.01 -8.35 10.16
N PHE A 11 -13.32 -8.15 10.35
CA PHE A 11 -14.21 -7.69 9.30
C PHE A 11 -13.79 -6.32 8.76
N SER A 12 -13.57 -5.33 9.64
CA SER A 12 -13.13 -4.00 9.25
C SER A 12 -11.80 -4.02 8.50
N TYR A 13 -10.85 -4.86 8.94
CA TYR A 13 -9.58 -5.06 8.25
C TYR A 13 -9.77 -5.57 6.83
N GLN A 14 -10.58 -6.62 6.63
CA GLN A 14 -10.86 -7.18 5.31
C GLN A 14 -11.56 -6.17 4.40
N VAL A 15 -12.53 -5.42 4.92
CA VAL A 15 -13.23 -4.38 4.18
C VAL A 15 -12.25 -3.29 3.72
N ILE A 16 -11.41 -2.78 4.62
CA ILE A 16 -10.44 -1.73 4.28
C ILE A 16 -9.43 -2.23 3.23
N ALA A 17 -8.89 -3.44 3.40
CA ALA A 17 -7.98 -4.04 2.42
C ALA A 17 -8.64 -4.17 1.03
N THR A 18 -9.90 -4.64 1.00
CA THR A 18 -10.67 -4.79 -0.24
C THR A 18 -10.92 -3.44 -0.91
N LEU A 19 -11.34 -2.43 -0.13
CA LEU A 19 -11.57 -1.08 -0.65
C LEU A 19 -10.30 -0.46 -1.22
N GLY A 20 -9.15 -0.71 -0.60
CA GLY A 20 -7.85 -0.27 -1.11
C GLY A 20 -7.56 -0.82 -2.51
N VAL A 21 -7.81 -2.11 -2.73
CA VAL A 21 -7.59 -2.75 -4.04
C VAL A 21 -8.60 -2.30 -5.08
N VAL A 22 -9.89 -2.24 -4.72
CA VAL A 22 -10.93 -1.78 -5.64
C VAL A 22 -10.67 -0.33 -6.06
N GLY A 23 -10.37 0.54 -5.09
CA GLY A 23 -10.02 1.93 -5.34
C GLY A 23 -8.77 2.07 -6.20
N GLY A 24 -7.70 1.35 -5.84
CA GLY A 24 -6.45 1.30 -6.60
C GLY A 24 -6.68 0.83 -8.03
N GLY A 25 -7.40 -0.28 -8.23
CA GLY A 25 -7.71 -0.83 -9.55
C GLY A 25 -8.49 0.15 -10.43
N ILE A 26 -9.46 0.88 -9.87
CA ILE A 26 -10.17 1.95 -10.59
C ILE A 26 -9.22 3.06 -11.02
N MET A 27 -8.27 3.46 -10.16
CA MET A 27 -7.28 4.49 -10.48
C MET A 27 -6.32 4.03 -11.58
N LEU A 28 -5.80 2.80 -11.51
CA LEU A 28 -4.92 2.22 -12.53
C LEU A 28 -5.64 2.14 -13.89
N PHE A 29 -6.90 1.71 -13.89
CA PHE A 29 -7.71 1.67 -15.11
C PHE A 29 -7.88 3.07 -15.73
N LYS A 30 -8.23 4.07 -14.91
CA LYS A 30 -8.34 5.46 -15.38
C LYS A 30 -7.02 5.98 -15.93
N SER A 31 -5.91 5.68 -15.25
CA SER A 31 -4.55 6.05 -15.66
C SER A 31 -4.18 5.42 -17.01
N GLY A 32 -4.37 4.10 -17.16
CA GLY A 32 -4.07 3.37 -18.39
C GLY A 32 -4.88 3.87 -19.58
N VAL A 33 -6.19 4.11 -19.40
CA VAL A 33 -7.05 4.67 -20.46
C VAL A 33 -6.60 6.07 -20.86
N ALA A 34 -6.28 6.94 -19.89
CA ALA A 34 -5.80 8.29 -20.18
C ALA A 34 -4.45 8.27 -20.92
N SER A 35 -3.52 7.43 -20.48
CA SER A 35 -2.20 7.26 -21.10
C SER A 35 -2.31 6.73 -22.53
N PHE A 36 -3.18 5.74 -22.76
CA PHE A 36 -3.43 5.19 -24.08
C PHE A 36 -4.06 6.22 -25.01
N LYS A 37 -5.08 6.97 -24.56
CA LYS A 37 -5.72 8.03 -25.37
C LYS A 37 -4.73 9.11 -25.80
N ARG A 38 -3.73 9.44 -24.96
CA ARG A 38 -2.73 10.46 -25.26
C ARG A 38 -1.63 9.97 -26.21
N THR A 39 -1.23 8.70 -26.09
CA THR A 39 0.00 8.20 -26.73
C THR A 39 -0.22 7.12 -27.78
N GLY A 40 -1.35 6.43 -27.76
CA GLY A 40 -1.62 5.24 -28.58
C GLY A 40 -0.74 4.03 -28.24
N LYS A 41 0.09 4.10 -27.19
CA LYS A 41 1.06 3.06 -26.84
C LYS A 41 0.44 2.01 -25.92
N TRP A 42 0.43 0.76 -26.37
CA TRP A 42 0.01 -0.39 -25.57
C TRP A 42 0.94 -0.69 -24.39
N SER A 43 2.20 -0.28 -24.46
CA SER A 43 3.17 -0.46 -23.36
C SER A 43 2.67 0.15 -22.06
N SER A 44 2.00 1.31 -22.12
CA SER A 44 1.45 1.98 -20.94
C SER A 44 0.27 1.22 -20.33
N VAL A 45 -0.53 0.53 -21.15
CA VAL A 45 -1.65 -0.30 -20.66
C VAL A 45 -1.12 -1.58 -20.02
N ILE A 46 -0.08 -2.17 -20.61
CA ILE A 46 0.59 -3.37 -20.06
C ILE A 46 1.22 -3.05 -18.70
N ASP A 47 1.86 -1.89 -18.56
CA ASP A 47 2.44 -1.44 -17.28
C ASP A 47 1.37 -1.41 -16.16
N GLU A 48 0.22 -0.80 -16.43
CA GLU A 48 -0.88 -0.75 -15.46
C GLU A 48 -1.48 -2.12 -15.12
N ILE A 49 -1.51 -3.06 -16.07
CA ILE A 49 -1.93 -4.44 -15.82
C ILE A 49 -0.94 -5.15 -14.90
N VAL A 50 0.36 -4.97 -15.11
CA VAL A 50 1.41 -5.56 -14.28
C VAL A 50 1.33 -5.00 -12.86
N VAL A 51 1.20 -3.67 -12.71
CA VAL A 51 1.02 -3.02 -11.40
C VAL A 51 -0.26 -3.54 -10.71
N GLY A 52 -1.37 -3.65 -11.46
CA GLY A 52 -2.61 -4.21 -10.94
C GLY A 52 -2.47 -5.65 -10.46
N PHE A 53 -1.77 -6.49 -11.23
CA PHE A 53 -1.50 -7.88 -10.85
C PHE A 53 -0.66 -7.98 -9.57
N ILE A 54 0.41 -7.17 -9.46
CA ILE A 54 1.22 -7.10 -8.24
C ILE A 54 0.34 -6.67 -7.05
N GLY A 55 -0.53 -5.67 -7.24
CA GLY A 55 -1.47 -5.23 -6.23
C GLY A 55 -2.40 -6.35 -5.75
N LEU A 56 -2.90 -7.20 -6.66
CA LEU A 56 -3.71 -8.36 -6.32
C LEU A 56 -2.94 -9.43 -5.54
N VAL A 57 -1.67 -9.68 -5.89
CA VAL A 57 -0.81 -10.61 -5.14
C VAL A 57 -0.57 -10.09 -3.72
N VAL A 58 -0.24 -8.80 -3.56
CA VAL A 58 -0.07 -8.18 -2.25
C VAL A 58 -1.35 -8.26 -1.44
N TYR A 59 -2.50 -7.96 -2.06
CA TYR A 59 -3.80 -8.10 -1.40
C TYR A 59 -4.08 -9.52 -0.92
N ALA A 60 -3.84 -10.52 -1.76
CA ALA A 60 -4.00 -11.93 -1.39
C ALA A 60 -3.16 -12.28 -0.16
N LEU A 61 -1.90 -11.81 -0.10
CA LEU A 61 -1.05 -12.00 1.07
C LEU A 61 -1.60 -11.28 2.31
N VAL A 62 -2.14 -10.07 2.16
CA VAL A 62 -2.74 -9.29 3.25
C VAL A 62 -3.95 -10.03 3.83
N ILE A 63 -4.91 -10.46 3.00
CA ILE A 63 -6.13 -11.12 3.49
C ILE A 63 -5.90 -12.56 3.98
N ALA A 64 -4.84 -13.23 3.51
CA ALA A 64 -4.48 -14.58 3.94
C ALA A 64 -3.80 -14.62 5.31
N ASN A 65 -3.39 -13.46 5.84
CA ASN A 65 -2.70 -13.36 7.12
C ASN A 65 -3.54 -12.66 8.17
N GLU A 66 -3.28 -12.97 9.44
CA GLU A 66 -3.89 -12.27 10.55
C GLU A 66 -3.52 -10.77 10.55
N PRO A 67 -4.44 -9.86 10.95
CA PRO A 67 -4.19 -8.42 10.87
C PRO A 67 -2.93 -7.99 11.65
N MET A 68 -2.66 -8.63 12.79
CA MET A 68 -1.48 -8.31 13.59
C MET A 68 -0.16 -8.66 12.91
N THR A 69 -0.13 -9.71 12.09
CA THR A 69 1.05 -10.08 11.30
C THR A 69 1.39 -8.97 10.31
N ILE A 70 0.39 -8.45 9.60
CA ILE A 70 0.58 -7.36 8.63
C ILE A 70 0.95 -6.05 9.34
N VAL A 71 0.28 -5.71 10.44
CA VAL A 71 0.63 -4.51 11.22
C VAL A 71 2.07 -4.57 11.72
N ASN A 72 2.51 -5.72 12.23
CA ASN A 72 3.88 -5.87 12.73
C ASN A 72 4.92 -5.86 11.59
N PHE A 73 4.60 -6.44 10.43
CA PHE A 73 5.42 -6.32 9.23
C PHE A 73 5.61 -4.85 8.82
N LEU A 74 4.52 -4.06 8.79
CA LEU A 74 4.56 -2.64 8.38
C LEU A 74 5.30 -1.74 9.37
N LYS A 75 5.32 -2.08 10.67
CA LYS A 75 6.04 -1.30 11.67
C LYS A 75 7.53 -1.15 11.35
N GLY A 76 8.18 -2.21 10.88
CA GLY A 76 9.62 -2.19 10.58
C GLY A 76 9.99 -1.11 9.56
N PRO A 77 9.43 -1.15 8.34
CA PRO A 77 9.64 -0.12 7.33
C PRO A 77 9.22 1.29 7.81
N ILE A 78 8.09 1.42 8.49
CA ILE A 78 7.62 2.73 8.98
C ILE A 78 8.64 3.36 9.94
N LEU A 79 9.13 2.57 10.91
CA LEU A 79 10.14 3.05 11.85
C LEU A 79 11.46 3.37 11.16
N PHE A 80 11.86 2.59 10.15
CA PHE A 80 13.03 2.88 9.35
C PHE A 80 12.92 4.25 8.65
N PHE A 81 11.80 4.54 7.97
CA PHE A 81 11.59 5.84 7.33
C PHE A 81 11.47 6.97 8.33
N TRP A 82 10.84 6.72 9.47
CA TRP A 82 10.77 7.69 10.56
C TRP A 82 12.16 8.06 11.07
N ASP A 83 13.02 7.07 11.30
CA ASP A 83 14.39 7.30 11.76
C ASP A 83 15.21 8.09 10.73
N LEU A 84 15.03 7.82 9.43
CA LEU A 84 15.65 8.62 8.37
C LEU A 84 15.21 10.09 8.43
N ILE A 85 13.92 10.35 8.62
CA ILE A 85 13.38 11.71 8.72
C ILE A 85 13.94 12.41 9.97
N VAL A 86 13.94 11.73 11.12
CA VAL A 86 14.45 12.30 12.37
C VAL A 86 15.94 12.63 12.26
N ARG A 87 16.75 11.75 11.67
CA ARG A 87 18.18 12.02 11.43
C ARG A 87 18.38 13.22 10.53
N PHE A 88 17.67 13.28 9.41
CA PHE A 88 17.73 14.40 8.48
C PHE A 88 17.36 15.73 9.16
N LEU A 89 16.30 15.75 9.98
CA LEU A 89 15.88 16.94 10.72
C LEU A 89 16.92 17.36 11.77
N ARG A 90 17.50 16.39 12.51
CA ARG A 90 18.56 16.67 13.49
C ARG A 90 19.78 17.31 12.84
N GLU A 91 20.24 16.72 11.74
CA GLU A 91 21.36 17.26 10.96
C GLU A 91 21.07 18.66 10.40
N THR A 92 19.88 18.87 9.84
CA THR A 92 19.49 20.16 9.24
C THR A 92 19.31 21.26 10.28
N LEU A 93 18.83 20.92 11.48
CA LEU A 93 18.59 21.87 12.58
C LEU A 93 19.82 22.09 13.47
N GLY A 94 20.96 21.43 13.19
CA GLY A 94 22.16 21.52 14.02
C GLY A 94 21.97 20.95 15.43
N LEU A 95 20.91 20.17 15.65
CA LEU A 95 20.67 19.44 16.88
C LEU A 95 21.50 18.16 16.77
N GLY A 96 22.69 18.15 17.38
CA GLY A 96 23.63 17.03 17.31
C GLY A 96 22.96 15.66 17.52
N LEU A 97 23.56 14.62 16.91
CA LEU A 97 23.04 13.25 16.87
C LEU A 97 22.50 12.75 18.22
#